data_AF-A0A260VZ70-F1
#
_entry.id   AF-A0A260VZ70-F1
#
_cell.length_a   1.000
_cell.length_b   1.000
_cell.length_c   1.000
_cell.angle_alpha   90.00
_cell.angle_beta   90.00
_cell.angle_gamma   90.00
#
_symmetry.space_group_name_H-M   'P 1'
#
loop_
_entity.id
_entity.type
_entity.pdbx_description
1 polymer ?
#
loop_
_entity_poly.entity_id
_entity_poly.type
_entity_poly.pdbx_seq_one_letter_code
_entity_poly.pdbx_strand_id
1 'polypeptide(L)'
;MSIEYQHVTGGWRITDYDSRTDADPFPDQSTLKGKVTFTASFDEQDRFAAIRVPGDDVDPETYALSVRPMVFPIVAGRLQDRQARDGAWLPAVVAGVPIVWTATPELFEDPGRGTLGPKVRADSVTFGPADPDAAGVRAVNLANIMDAGTEYPAPVISRVAQLVRDAESAATAAAGSAAGVAQSAEAAAASAGEAADSELAAAGSATTALDSEVSARDSADDAASSAADAARSRDAASGAGAARDAAEQSAGLAADSAEAAAGSATAAAGSADLASDAATDAGAAADRAEAAADASEQGAPAGGWTETDLSTSVRTSLARADGALVDAPATVTLTNLAPEVSAAFGQVIDDSIRTKADLGPNGQLITSQIPALAITSRRKVENRAELLGLDAQEGDVGIIQSGDPDQGSYMLGPGDPTDFASWALLVAPEDAVQSVNGQVGPVNLGADDVGAAHATHGHAIGDVDGLQDALAARMPAAVVDALPADPAAGVLYLIPEV
;
A
#
# COMPACT_ATOMS: atom_id res chain seq x y z
N MET A 1 -75.62 28.60 -70.05
CA MET A 1 -74.55 29.63 -70.04
C MET A 1 -74.43 30.16 -68.61
N SER A 2 -73.46 29.69 -67.83
CA SER A 2 -73.21 30.21 -66.48
C SER A 2 -72.31 31.45 -66.56
N ILE A 3 -72.69 32.51 -65.83
CA ILE A 3 -71.85 33.67 -65.58
C ILE A 3 -71.50 33.62 -64.10
N GLU A 4 -70.23 33.47 -63.80
CA GLU A 4 -69.70 33.62 -62.45
C GLU A 4 -69.34 35.08 -62.23
N TYR A 5 -69.74 35.64 -61.10
CA TYR A 5 -69.43 37.02 -60.72
C TYR A 5 -68.36 37.04 -59.64
N GLN A 6 -67.55 38.09 -59.64
CA GLN A 6 -66.64 38.42 -58.56
C GLN A 6 -66.98 39.79 -57.98
N HIS A 7 -66.87 39.88 -56.66
CA HIS A 7 -67.00 41.14 -55.93
C HIS A 7 -65.65 41.84 -55.91
N VAL A 8 -65.59 43.02 -56.52
CA VAL A 8 -64.38 43.83 -56.59
C VAL A 8 -64.52 44.98 -55.62
N THR A 9 -63.60 45.05 -54.65
CA THR A 9 -63.48 46.14 -53.69
C THR A 9 -62.19 46.91 -53.95
N GLY A 10 -62.16 48.19 -53.58
CA GLY A 10 -60.98 49.01 -53.78
C GLY A 10 -61.05 50.26 -52.93
N GLY A 11 -59.92 50.58 -52.31
CA GLY A 11 -59.72 51.80 -51.54
C GLY A 11 -58.54 52.59 -52.10
N TRP A 12 -58.75 53.87 -52.35
CA TRP A 12 -57.71 54.82 -52.70
C TRP A 12 -57.62 55.86 -51.60
N ARG A 13 -56.41 56.10 -51.12
CA ARG A 13 -56.09 57.17 -50.18
C ARG A 13 -54.85 57.87 -50.70
N ILE A 14 -54.80 59.18 -50.50
CA ILE A 14 -53.54 59.91 -50.59
C ILE A 14 -53.10 60.19 -49.16
N THR A 15 -51.85 59.84 -48.88
CA THR A 15 -51.17 60.26 -47.66
C THR A 15 -50.27 61.40 -48.09
N ASP A 16 -50.70 62.64 -47.83
CA ASP A 16 -49.87 63.79 -48.11
C ASP A 16 -48.82 63.87 -47.00
N TYR A 17 -47.55 63.62 -47.34
CA TYR A 17 -46.43 63.99 -46.48
C TYR A 17 -46.11 65.45 -46.78
N ASP A 18 -47.06 66.31 -46.42
CA ASP A 18 -47.07 67.70 -46.82
C ASP A 18 -46.19 68.53 -45.87
N SER A 19 -45.40 69.40 -46.47
CA SER A 19 -44.61 70.43 -45.85
C SER A 19 -45.44 71.73 -45.69
N ARG A 20 -46.70 71.64 -45.26
CA ARG A 20 -47.52 72.79 -44.86
C ARG A 20 -47.54 72.90 -43.34
N THR A 21 -47.90 74.10 -42.91
CA THR A 21 -47.63 74.63 -41.57
C THR A 21 -48.81 74.34 -40.67
N ASP A 22 -49.01 73.08 -40.29
CA ASP A 22 -49.87 72.73 -39.17
C ASP A 22 -49.07 72.06 -38.06
N ALA A 23 -49.71 71.94 -36.89
CA ALA A 23 -49.02 71.77 -35.61
C ALA A 23 -48.95 70.30 -35.16
N ASP A 24 -49.38 69.34 -35.98
CA ASP A 24 -49.32 67.93 -35.65
C ASP A 24 -48.41 67.13 -36.61
N PRO A 25 -47.69 66.12 -36.11
CA PRO A 25 -46.72 65.35 -36.90
C PRO A 25 -47.36 64.17 -37.65
N PHE A 26 -48.70 64.10 -37.73
CA PHE A 26 -49.39 62.98 -38.35
C PHE A 26 -49.72 63.33 -39.79
N PRO A 27 -49.52 62.40 -40.74
CA PRO A 27 -49.82 62.68 -42.13
C PRO A 27 -51.33 62.87 -42.34
N ASP A 28 -51.69 63.99 -42.92
CA ASP A 28 -53.07 64.33 -43.24
C ASP A 28 -53.62 63.42 -44.35
N GLN A 29 -54.77 62.80 -44.07
CA GLN A 29 -55.47 61.95 -45.03
C GLN A 29 -56.57 62.75 -45.73
N SER A 30 -56.33 63.11 -46.99
CA SER A 30 -57.36 63.69 -47.84
C SER A 30 -58.21 62.61 -48.49
N THR A 31 -59.54 62.79 -48.44
CA THR A 31 -60.48 61.90 -49.12
C THR A 31 -60.49 62.13 -50.63
N LEU A 32 -60.67 61.07 -51.41
CA LEU A 32 -60.69 61.14 -52.88
C LEU A 32 -62.11 60.92 -53.42
N LYS A 33 -62.45 61.59 -54.52
CA LYS A 33 -63.69 61.36 -55.28
C LYS A 33 -63.38 61.19 -56.76
N GLY A 34 -64.16 60.38 -57.45
CA GLY A 34 -63.93 60.14 -58.87
C GLY A 34 -64.77 59.01 -59.42
N LYS A 35 -64.24 58.36 -60.45
CA LYS A 35 -64.83 57.16 -61.05
C LYS A 35 -63.72 56.19 -61.44
N VAL A 36 -64.06 54.91 -61.51
CA VAL A 36 -63.21 53.90 -62.13
C VAL A 36 -63.92 53.33 -63.35
N THR A 37 -63.19 53.21 -64.45
CA THR A 37 -63.65 52.54 -65.66
C THR A 37 -63.00 51.17 -65.73
N PHE A 38 -63.81 50.12 -65.65
CA PHE A 38 -63.37 48.75 -65.89
C PHE A 38 -63.54 48.42 -67.37
N THR A 39 -62.44 48.12 -68.03
CA THR A 39 -62.43 47.65 -69.42
C THR A 39 -62.08 46.18 -69.43
N ALA A 40 -62.95 45.35 -70.01
CA ALA A 40 -62.71 43.93 -70.17
C ALA A 40 -61.74 43.71 -71.34
N SER A 41 -60.74 42.88 -71.11
CA SER A 41 -59.88 42.29 -72.13
C SER A 41 -59.94 40.77 -72.00
N PHE A 42 -59.90 40.08 -73.13
CA PHE A 42 -59.73 38.63 -73.18
C PHE A 42 -58.30 38.36 -73.58
N ASP A 43 -57.69 37.30 -73.06
CA ASP A 43 -56.34 36.91 -73.45
C ASP A 43 -56.27 36.70 -74.97
N GLU A 44 -55.20 37.19 -75.58
CA GLU A 44 -54.90 37.09 -77.00
C GLU A 44 -54.73 35.64 -77.49
N GLN A 45 -54.48 34.69 -76.59
CA GLN A 45 -54.45 33.26 -76.91
C GLN A 45 -55.84 32.60 -76.87
N ASP A 46 -56.83 33.22 -76.24
CA ASP A 46 -58.18 32.66 -76.02
C ASP A 46 -59.28 33.25 -76.93
N ARG A 47 -58.98 34.32 -77.67
CA ARG A 47 -59.92 34.97 -78.61
C ARG A 47 -60.45 34.06 -79.75
N PHE A 48 -59.82 32.90 -79.99
CA PHE A 48 -60.26 31.90 -80.97
C PHE A 48 -60.69 30.57 -80.35
N ALA A 49 -60.63 30.43 -79.03
CA ALA A 49 -61.29 29.32 -78.34
C ALA A 49 -62.79 29.62 -78.36
N ALA A 50 -63.46 29.21 -79.43
CA ALA A 50 -64.90 29.33 -79.57
C ALA A 50 -65.58 28.90 -78.27
N ILE A 51 -66.37 29.79 -77.67
CA ILE A 51 -67.15 29.50 -76.46
C ILE A 51 -68.12 28.36 -76.82
N ARG A 52 -67.74 27.13 -76.49
CA ARG A 52 -68.58 25.94 -76.68
C ARG A 52 -69.46 25.79 -75.45
N VAL A 53 -70.76 25.99 -75.61
CA VAL A 53 -71.73 25.65 -74.56
C VAL A 53 -71.83 24.11 -74.49
N PRO A 54 -71.65 23.47 -73.32
CA PRO A 54 -71.92 22.05 -73.19
C PRO A 54 -73.43 21.82 -73.24
N GLY A 55 -73.92 21.22 -74.32
CA GLY A 55 -75.32 20.82 -74.47
C GLY A 55 -75.91 21.08 -75.86
N ASP A 56 -75.42 20.34 -76.85
CA ASP A 56 -76.18 19.69 -77.95
C ASP A 56 -75.18 19.26 -79.03
N ASP A 57 -75.08 17.94 -79.29
CA ASP A 57 -74.12 17.32 -80.20
C ASP A 57 -74.42 17.57 -81.70
N VAL A 58 -75.11 18.67 -82.04
CA VAL A 58 -75.48 19.00 -83.42
C VAL A 58 -75.27 20.50 -83.66
N ASP A 59 -74.15 20.81 -84.32
CA ASP A 59 -73.64 22.12 -84.75
C ASP A 59 -73.22 23.14 -83.65
N PRO A 60 -71.91 23.45 -83.50
CA PRO A 60 -71.46 24.50 -82.60
C PRO A 60 -71.77 25.89 -83.19
N GLU A 61 -72.89 26.49 -82.81
CA GLU A 61 -73.11 27.92 -83.03
C GLU A 61 -72.02 28.74 -82.31
N THR A 62 -71.26 29.51 -83.08
CA THR A 62 -70.19 30.37 -82.55
C THR A 62 -70.81 31.68 -82.06
N TYR A 63 -70.83 31.91 -80.75
CA TYR A 63 -71.32 33.16 -80.15
C TYR A 63 -70.19 34.18 -79.97
N ALA A 64 -70.46 35.45 -80.29
CA ALA A 64 -69.56 36.56 -79.97
C ALA A 64 -69.85 37.09 -78.56
N LEU A 65 -68.92 36.95 -77.63
CA LEU A 65 -69.00 37.56 -76.30
C LEU A 65 -68.46 38.99 -76.36
N SER A 66 -69.32 39.97 -76.09
CA SER A 66 -68.91 41.38 -75.94
C SER A 66 -69.31 41.87 -74.56
N VAL A 67 -68.32 42.31 -73.78
CA VAL A 67 -68.52 42.91 -72.47
C VAL A 67 -68.24 44.40 -72.58
N ARG A 68 -69.23 45.23 -72.25
CA ARG A 68 -69.08 46.69 -72.30
C ARG A 68 -68.24 47.19 -71.13
N PRO A 69 -67.48 48.28 -71.30
CA PRO A 69 -66.83 48.95 -70.19
C PRO A 69 -67.86 49.35 -69.12
N MET A 70 -67.54 49.06 -67.86
CA MET A 70 -68.41 49.39 -66.72
C MET A 70 -67.77 50.51 -65.91
N VAL A 71 -68.56 51.54 -65.60
CA VAL A 71 -68.08 52.72 -64.86
C VAL A 71 -68.77 52.77 -63.51
N PHE A 72 -67.98 52.85 -62.44
CA PHE A 72 -68.47 52.92 -61.07
C PHE A 72 -67.91 54.16 -60.35
N PRO A 73 -68.70 54.81 -59.48
CA PRO A 73 -68.24 55.95 -58.71
C PRO A 73 -67.23 55.55 -57.63
N ILE A 74 -66.32 56.47 -57.32
CA ILE A 74 -65.46 56.42 -56.15
C ILE A 74 -65.88 57.57 -55.24
N VAL A 75 -66.28 57.22 -54.02
CA VAL A 75 -66.79 58.17 -53.02
C VAL A 75 -66.00 57.99 -51.73
N ALA A 76 -65.43 59.09 -51.22
CA ALA A 76 -64.57 59.08 -50.03
C ALA A 76 -63.45 58.02 -50.10
N GLY A 77 -62.85 57.88 -51.29
CA GLY A 77 -61.78 56.94 -51.57
C GLY A 77 -62.21 55.48 -51.75
N ARG A 78 -63.52 55.14 -51.68
CA ARG A 78 -63.99 53.77 -51.83
C ARG A 78 -64.73 53.55 -53.14
N LEU A 79 -64.49 52.40 -53.77
CA LEU A 79 -65.28 51.92 -54.88
C LEU A 79 -66.71 51.64 -54.41
N GLN A 80 -67.72 52.22 -55.06
CA GLN A 80 -69.11 51.95 -54.73
C GLN A 80 -69.93 51.57 -55.96
N ASP A 81 -70.95 50.74 -55.76
CA ASP A 81 -71.94 50.46 -56.81
C ASP A 81 -72.97 51.60 -56.94
N ARG A 82 -73.91 51.46 -57.89
CA ARG A 82 -74.98 52.44 -58.09
C ARG A 82 -75.94 52.59 -56.90
N GLN A 83 -75.91 51.67 -55.94
CA GLN A 83 -76.72 51.68 -54.72
C GLN A 83 -75.90 52.15 -53.50
N ALA A 84 -74.70 52.71 -53.72
CA ALA A 84 -73.76 53.14 -52.67
C ALA A 84 -73.28 52.01 -51.73
N ARG A 85 -73.32 50.76 -52.20
CA ARG A 85 -72.72 49.62 -51.49
C ARG A 85 -71.24 49.53 -51.81
N ASP A 86 -70.46 49.01 -50.87
CA ASP A 86 -69.00 48.87 -51.03
C ASP A 86 -68.67 47.85 -52.13
N GLY A 87 -67.78 48.24 -53.03
CA GLY A 87 -67.37 47.46 -54.19
C GLY A 87 -68.37 47.40 -55.34
N ALA A 88 -67.98 46.70 -56.41
CA ALA A 88 -68.75 46.47 -57.61
C ALA A 88 -68.71 44.98 -58.00
N TRP A 89 -69.81 44.45 -58.53
CA TRP A 89 -69.86 43.09 -59.04
C TRP A 89 -69.53 43.07 -60.53
N LEU A 90 -68.48 42.36 -60.90
CA LEU A 90 -68.04 42.17 -62.29
C LEU A 90 -68.12 40.68 -62.66
N PRO A 91 -68.44 40.32 -63.92
CA PRO A 91 -68.34 38.94 -64.35
C PRO A 91 -66.87 38.50 -64.38
N ALA A 92 -66.59 37.37 -63.75
CA ALA A 92 -65.27 36.77 -63.60
C ALA A 92 -65.01 35.73 -64.69
N VAL A 93 -65.97 34.82 -64.90
CA VAL A 93 -65.91 33.75 -65.90
C VAL A 93 -67.26 33.67 -66.60
N VAL A 94 -67.25 33.68 -67.93
CA VAL A 94 -68.46 33.55 -68.75
C VAL A 94 -68.30 32.33 -69.63
N ALA A 95 -69.15 31.32 -69.42
CA ALA A 95 -69.13 30.06 -70.20
C ALA A 95 -67.73 29.41 -70.29
N GLY A 96 -66.99 29.43 -69.18
CA GLY A 96 -65.64 28.85 -69.06
C GLY A 96 -64.49 29.76 -69.49
N VAL A 97 -64.76 30.92 -70.10
CA VAL A 97 -63.71 31.89 -70.49
C VAL A 97 -63.47 32.90 -69.36
N PRO A 98 -62.25 33.02 -68.83
CA PRO A 98 -61.91 34.01 -67.81
C PRO A 98 -61.84 35.42 -68.41
N ILE A 99 -62.35 36.41 -67.69
CA ILE A 99 -62.29 37.82 -68.10
C ILE A 99 -61.19 38.52 -67.31
N VAL A 100 -60.27 39.17 -68.03
CA VAL A 100 -59.28 40.06 -67.43
C VAL A 100 -59.84 41.47 -67.45
N TRP A 101 -59.83 42.14 -66.31
CA TRP A 101 -60.33 43.50 -66.15
C TRP A 101 -59.17 44.47 -65.94
N THR A 102 -59.17 45.56 -66.70
CA THR A 102 -58.30 46.71 -66.44
C THR A 102 -59.12 47.82 -65.79
N ALA A 103 -58.87 48.07 -64.51
CA ALA A 103 -59.43 49.18 -63.76
C ALA A 103 -58.61 50.45 -64.01
N THR A 104 -59.21 51.44 -64.67
CA THR A 104 -58.60 52.76 -64.89
C THR A 104 -59.29 53.80 -64.00
N PRO A 105 -58.69 54.15 -62.85
CA PRO A 105 -59.24 55.16 -61.96
C PRO A 105 -58.99 56.58 -62.48
N GLU A 106 -60.00 57.43 -62.38
CA GLU A 106 -59.91 58.87 -62.59
C GLU A 106 -60.33 59.56 -61.28
N LEU A 107 -59.32 60.00 -60.51
CA LEU A 107 -59.47 60.50 -59.14
C LEU A 107 -59.21 62.00 -59.07
N PHE A 108 -59.92 62.66 -58.18
CA PHE A 108 -59.76 64.06 -57.81
C PHE A 108 -59.77 64.17 -56.28
N GLU A 109 -59.06 65.15 -55.73
CA GLU A 109 -59.19 65.51 -54.32
C GLU A 109 -60.63 65.95 -54.02
N ASP A 110 -61.15 65.54 -52.87
CA ASP A 110 -62.48 65.91 -52.39
C ASP A 110 -62.40 66.96 -51.28
N PRO A 111 -62.50 68.26 -51.59
CA PRO A 111 -62.51 69.33 -50.59
C PRO A 111 -63.85 69.46 -49.83
N GLY A 112 -64.78 68.51 -49.98
CA GLY A 112 -66.02 68.44 -49.19
C GLY A 112 -67.12 69.43 -49.56
N ARG A 113 -66.94 70.30 -50.56
CA ARG A 113 -67.91 71.36 -50.96
C ARG A 113 -68.65 71.13 -52.29
N GLY A 114 -68.60 69.92 -52.84
CA GLY A 114 -69.28 69.59 -54.12
C GLY A 114 -68.56 70.07 -55.38
N THR A 115 -67.35 70.60 -55.24
CA THR A 115 -66.43 70.96 -56.33
C THR A 115 -65.30 69.95 -56.43
N LEU A 116 -64.89 69.56 -57.65
CA LEU A 116 -63.75 68.66 -57.87
C LEU A 116 -62.43 69.41 -57.62
N GLY A 117 -61.56 68.86 -56.78
CA GLY A 117 -60.19 69.35 -56.57
C GLY A 117 -59.25 69.00 -57.74
N PRO A 118 -57.93 69.22 -57.60
CA PRO A 118 -56.96 68.82 -58.61
C PRO A 118 -57.01 67.31 -58.90
N LYS A 119 -56.70 66.94 -60.14
CA LYS A 119 -56.66 65.54 -60.60
C LYS A 119 -55.48 64.83 -59.94
N VAL A 120 -55.75 63.72 -59.27
CA VAL A 120 -54.74 62.87 -58.63
C VAL A 120 -54.29 61.81 -59.62
N ARG A 121 -52.98 61.62 -59.74
CA ARG A 121 -52.42 60.53 -60.55
C ARG A 121 -52.73 59.21 -59.86
N ALA A 122 -53.38 58.29 -60.58
CA ALA A 122 -53.63 56.94 -60.11
C ALA A 122 -53.28 55.96 -61.24
N ASP A 123 -52.58 54.89 -60.92
CA ASP A 123 -52.18 53.89 -61.89
C ASP A 123 -53.35 52.94 -62.19
N SER A 124 -53.38 52.39 -63.41
CA SER A 124 -54.36 51.39 -63.81
C SER A 124 -53.96 50.01 -63.28
N VAL A 125 -54.94 49.23 -62.81
CA VAL A 125 -54.71 47.89 -62.27
C VAL A 125 -55.37 46.87 -63.18
N THR A 126 -54.59 45.90 -63.66
CA THR A 126 -55.08 44.77 -64.46
C THR A 126 -55.16 43.52 -63.58
N PHE A 127 -56.30 42.85 -63.58
CA PHE A 127 -56.54 41.66 -62.75
C PHE A 127 -57.43 40.64 -63.47
N GLY A 128 -57.11 39.36 -63.30
CA GLY A 128 -57.93 38.23 -63.74
C GLY A 128 -58.98 37.84 -62.70
N PRO A 129 -59.69 36.72 -62.93
CA PRO A 129 -60.60 36.17 -61.94
C PRO A 129 -59.84 35.71 -60.68
N ALA A 130 -60.30 36.11 -59.49
CA ALA A 130 -59.77 35.58 -58.23
C ALA A 130 -60.21 34.12 -58.03
N ASP A 131 -59.38 33.30 -57.38
CA ASP A 131 -59.77 31.95 -56.97
C ASP A 131 -61.02 32.00 -56.07
N PRO A 132 -61.99 31.07 -56.25
CA PRO A 132 -63.18 31.04 -55.43
C PRO A 132 -62.80 30.59 -54.01
N ASP A 133 -63.39 31.23 -53.01
CA ASP A 133 -63.25 30.79 -51.62
C ASP A 133 -63.98 29.44 -51.37
N ALA A 134 -63.90 28.93 -50.15
CA ALA A 134 -64.54 27.67 -49.76
C ALA A 134 -66.09 27.69 -49.92
N ALA A 135 -66.71 28.86 -50.10
CA ALA A 135 -68.13 29.04 -50.37
C ALA A 135 -68.45 29.30 -51.85
N GLY A 136 -67.44 29.27 -52.73
CA GLY A 136 -67.58 29.53 -54.16
C GLY A 136 -67.65 31.02 -54.53
N VAL A 137 -67.42 31.93 -53.58
CA VAL A 137 -67.46 33.38 -53.81
C VAL A 137 -66.08 33.87 -54.22
N ARG A 138 -66.03 34.65 -55.30
CA ARG A 138 -64.80 35.29 -55.77
C ARG A 138 -64.78 36.74 -55.29
N ALA A 139 -63.70 37.12 -54.61
CA ALA A 139 -63.51 38.49 -54.14
C ALA A 139 -62.11 39.00 -54.55
N VAL A 140 -62.07 40.21 -55.11
CA VAL A 140 -60.83 40.91 -55.47
C VAL A 140 -60.78 42.20 -54.67
N ASN A 141 -59.66 42.46 -54.00
CA ASN A 141 -59.36 43.78 -53.44
C ASN A 141 -58.26 44.44 -54.27
N LEU A 142 -58.58 45.52 -54.96
CA LEU A 142 -57.65 46.25 -55.82
C LEU A 142 -56.45 46.82 -55.05
N ALA A 143 -56.60 47.12 -53.75
CA ALA A 143 -55.48 47.60 -52.92
C ALA A 143 -54.42 46.51 -52.72
N ASN A 144 -54.85 45.26 -52.49
CA ASN A 144 -53.93 44.13 -52.29
C ASN A 144 -53.12 43.83 -53.56
N ILE A 145 -53.69 44.09 -54.75
CA ILE A 145 -53.02 43.86 -56.03
C ILE A 145 -51.98 44.95 -56.30
N MET A 146 -52.26 46.20 -55.93
CA MET A 146 -51.27 47.30 -56.03
C MET A 146 -50.11 47.12 -55.05
N ASP A 147 -50.37 46.63 -53.82
CA ASP A 147 -49.32 46.36 -52.84
C ASP A 147 -48.42 45.19 -53.23
N ALA A 148 -48.94 44.17 -53.93
CA ALA A 148 -48.14 43.03 -54.38
C ALA A 148 -47.21 43.34 -55.57
N GLY A 149 -47.50 44.39 -56.34
CA GLY A 149 -46.67 44.86 -57.48
C GLY A 149 -45.63 45.92 -57.11
N THR A 150 -45.59 46.35 -55.84
CA THR A 150 -44.69 47.39 -55.35
C THR A 150 -43.69 46.76 -54.38
N GLU A 151 -42.43 46.61 -54.80
CA GLU A 151 -41.35 46.22 -53.90
C GLU A 151 -41.07 47.40 -52.93
N TYR A 152 -41.73 47.37 -51.78
CA TYR A 152 -41.43 48.30 -50.70
C TYR A 152 -40.00 48.02 -50.20
N PRO A 153 -39.10 49.02 -50.17
CA PRO A 153 -37.79 48.81 -49.54
C PRO A 153 -38.01 48.39 -48.09
N ALA A 154 -37.19 47.44 -47.61
CA ALA A 154 -37.27 46.92 -46.26
C ALA A 154 -37.45 48.06 -45.25
N PRO A 155 -38.29 47.91 -44.20
CA PRO A 155 -38.46 48.94 -43.20
C PRO A 155 -37.07 49.34 -42.69
N VAL A 156 -36.77 50.63 -42.68
CA VAL A 156 -35.48 51.14 -42.19
C VAL A 156 -35.43 50.89 -40.68
N ILE A 157 -35.02 49.69 -40.29
CA ILE A 157 -34.64 49.40 -38.92
C ILE A 157 -33.42 50.26 -38.66
N SER A 158 -33.54 51.23 -37.75
CA SER A 158 -32.42 52.08 -37.35
C SER A 158 -31.17 51.22 -37.11
N ARG A 159 -30.01 51.66 -37.60
CA ARG A 159 -28.71 50.99 -37.37
C ARG A 159 -28.50 50.65 -35.89
N VAL A 160 -29.05 51.46 -34.99
CA VAL A 160 -29.06 51.24 -33.55
C VAL A 160 -29.80 49.95 -33.16
N ALA A 161 -30.99 49.69 -33.71
CA ALA A 161 -31.78 48.50 -33.38
C ALA A 161 -31.18 47.19 -33.95
N GLN A 162 -30.38 47.27 -35.02
CA GLN A 162 -29.61 46.10 -35.49
C GLN A 162 -28.42 45.82 -34.57
N LEU A 163 -27.65 46.86 -34.20
CA LEU A 163 -26.53 46.72 -33.27
C LEU A 163 -26.97 46.18 -31.89
N VAL A 164 -28.14 46.57 -31.40
CA VAL A 164 -28.71 46.02 -30.15
C VAL A 164 -28.97 44.52 -30.27
N ARG A 165 -29.59 44.05 -31.36
CA ARG A 165 -29.84 42.61 -31.57
C ARG A 165 -28.55 41.79 -31.71
N ASP A 166 -27.56 42.34 -32.43
CA ASP A 166 -26.26 41.69 -32.58
C ASP A 166 -25.54 41.60 -31.22
N ALA A 167 -25.62 42.65 -30.39
CA ALA A 167 -25.06 42.66 -29.04
C ALA A 167 -25.77 41.66 -28.10
N GLU A 168 -27.10 41.55 -28.15
CA GLU A 168 -27.88 40.57 -27.38
C GLU A 168 -27.54 39.12 -27.79
N SER A 169 -27.37 38.86 -29.09
CA SER A 169 -26.95 37.57 -29.61
C SER A 169 -25.52 37.22 -29.15
N ALA A 170 -24.60 38.18 -29.26
CA ALA A 170 -23.23 38.00 -28.78
C ALA A 170 -23.15 37.78 -27.26
N ALA A 171 -23.95 38.50 -26.47
CA ALA A 171 -24.05 38.31 -25.03
C ALA A 171 -24.61 36.92 -24.67
N THR A 172 -25.62 36.45 -25.39
CA THR A 172 -26.18 35.09 -25.21
C THR A 172 -25.14 34.02 -25.56
N ALA A 173 -24.41 34.18 -26.66
CA ALA A 173 -23.34 33.28 -27.05
C ALA A 173 -22.21 33.25 -26.01
N ALA A 174 -21.78 34.41 -25.52
CA ALA A 174 -20.77 34.53 -24.48
C ALA A 174 -21.22 33.87 -23.16
N ALA A 175 -22.50 34.05 -22.76
CA ALA A 175 -23.07 33.38 -21.61
C ALA A 175 -23.09 31.85 -21.76
N GLY A 176 -23.42 31.35 -22.96
CA GLY A 176 -23.36 29.91 -23.28
C GLY A 176 -21.93 29.37 -23.21
N SER A 177 -20.94 30.09 -23.74
CA SER A 177 -19.52 29.72 -23.62
C SER A 177 -19.05 29.72 -22.17
N ALA A 178 -19.42 30.73 -21.37
CA ALA A 178 -19.09 30.80 -19.95
C ALA A 178 -19.70 29.62 -19.16
N ALA A 179 -20.95 29.25 -19.45
CA ALA A 179 -21.59 28.08 -18.85
C ALA A 179 -20.87 26.76 -19.24
N GLY A 180 -20.45 26.61 -20.50
CA GLY A 180 -19.67 25.45 -20.94
C GLY A 180 -18.30 25.35 -20.26
N VAL A 181 -17.63 26.49 -20.04
CA VAL A 181 -16.37 26.55 -19.28
C VAL A 181 -16.61 26.16 -17.81
N ALA A 182 -17.67 26.67 -17.18
CA ALA A 182 -18.03 26.32 -15.81
C ALA A 182 -18.29 24.81 -15.65
N GLN A 183 -19.07 24.21 -16.55
CA GLN A 183 -19.33 22.77 -16.56
C GLN A 183 -18.04 21.95 -16.76
N SER A 184 -17.14 22.43 -17.62
CA SER A 184 -15.84 21.77 -17.83
C SER A 184 -14.95 21.86 -16.58
N ALA A 185 -15.00 22.98 -15.86
CA ALA A 185 -14.28 23.15 -14.60
C ALA A 185 -14.83 22.25 -13.48
N GLU A 186 -16.16 22.11 -13.39
CA GLU A 186 -16.81 21.17 -12.46
C GLU A 186 -16.43 19.71 -12.76
N ALA A 187 -16.41 19.31 -14.04
CA ALA A 187 -15.96 17.99 -14.45
C ALA A 187 -14.49 17.73 -14.11
N ALA A 188 -13.61 18.73 -14.34
CA ALA A 188 -12.20 18.64 -13.97
C ALA A 188 -12.01 18.53 -12.45
N ALA A 189 -12.80 19.25 -11.65
CA ALA A 189 -12.79 19.15 -10.20
C ALA A 189 -13.25 17.77 -9.71
N ALA A 190 -14.28 17.19 -10.34
CA ALA A 190 -14.73 15.82 -10.03
C ALA A 190 -13.65 14.78 -10.34
N SER A 191 -13.00 14.86 -11.51
CA SER A 191 -11.89 13.96 -11.85
C SER A 191 -10.68 14.13 -10.91
N ALA A 192 -10.40 15.35 -10.44
CA ALA A 192 -9.36 15.57 -9.44
C ALA A 192 -9.72 14.92 -8.09
N GLY A 193 -11.00 14.95 -7.68
CA GLY A 193 -11.49 14.24 -6.50
C GLY A 193 -11.34 12.72 -6.62
N GLU A 194 -11.73 12.14 -7.76
CA GLU A 194 -11.58 10.70 -8.01
C GLU A 194 -10.10 10.26 -7.99
N ALA A 195 -9.19 11.08 -8.52
CA ALA A 195 -7.76 10.82 -8.47
C ALA A 195 -7.23 10.82 -7.02
N ALA A 196 -7.66 11.79 -6.19
CA ALA A 196 -7.28 11.86 -4.78
C ALA A 196 -7.82 10.66 -3.98
N ASP A 197 -9.06 10.23 -4.24
CA ASP A 197 -9.63 9.03 -3.61
C ASP A 197 -8.86 7.76 -4.01
N SER A 198 -8.42 7.68 -5.27
CA SER A 198 -7.57 6.58 -5.75
C SER A 198 -6.19 6.57 -5.08
N GLU A 199 -5.57 7.74 -4.88
CA GLU A 199 -4.30 7.84 -4.14
C GLU A 199 -4.45 7.42 -2.68
N LEU A 200 -5.55 7.82 -2.02
CA LEU A 200 -5.84 7.41 -0.65
C LEU A 200 -6.04 5.89 -0.54
N ALA A 201 -6.74 5.28 -1.50
CA ALA A 201 -6.92 3.82 -1.56
C ALA A 201 -5.60 3.07 -1.78
N ALA A 202 -4.71 3.63 -2.61
CA ALA A 202 -3.36 3.08 -2.83
C ALA A 202 -2.51 3.16 -1.55
N ALA A 203 -2.55 4.29 -0.83
CA ALA A 203 -1.87 4.45 0.45
C ALA A 203 -2.39 3.48 1.53
N GLY A 204 -3.71 3.25 1.58
CA GLY A 204 -4.31 2.24 2.45
C GLY A 204 -3.81 0.82 2.13
N SER A 205 -3.72 0.48 0.84
CA SER A 205 -3.20 -0.82 0.38
C SER A 205 -1.72 -0.99 0.74
N ALA A 206 -0.91 0.06 0.61
CA ALA A 206 0.50 0.04 1.02
C ALA A 206 0.65 -0.17 2.53
N THR A 207 -0.20 0.45 3.35
CA THR A 207 -0.22 0.24 4.81
C THR A 207 -0.55 -1.21 5.16
N THR A 208 -1.57 -1.80 4.51
CA THR A 208 -1.92 -3.22 4.72
C THR A 208 -0.78 -4.17 4.31
N ALA A 209 -0.02 -3.83 3.27
CA ALA A 209 1.14 -4.61 2.86
C ALA A 209 2.26 -4.55 3.92
N LEU A 210 2.52 -3.37 4.50
CA LEU A 210 3.49 -3.21 5.60
C LEU A 210 3.08 -4.01 6.84
N ASP A 211 1.80 -3.97 7.25
CA ASP A 211 1.30 -4.76 8.38
C ASP A 211 1.45 -6.27 8.14
N SER A 212 1.25 -6.71 6.89
CA SER A 212 1.45 -8.10 6.48
C SER A 212 2.93 -8.51 6.55
N GLU A 213 3.84 -7.61 6.18
CA GLU A 213 5.29 -7.84 6.31
C GLU A 213 5.72 -7.95 7.77
N VAL A 214 5.20 -7.08 8.65
CA VAL A 214 5.45 -7.16 10.11
C VAL A 214 4.97 -8.51 10.66
N SER A 215 3.73 -8.90 10.34
CA SER A 215 3.17 -10.20 10.78
C SER A 215 3.99 -11.40 10.29
N ALA A 216 4.56 -11.33 9.08
CA ALA A 216 5.44 -12.36 8.54
C ALA A 216 6.78 -12.42 9.27
N ARG A 217 7.34 -11.28 9.69
CA ARG A 217 8.56 -11.21 10.52
C ARG A 217 8.31 -11.80 11.91
N ASP A 218 7.22 -11.41 12.57
CA ASP A 218 6.84 -11.97 13.88
C ASP A 218 6.70 -13.51 13.81
N SER A 219 6.07 -14.01 12.76
CA SER A 219 5.94 -15.46 12.52
C SER A 219 7.30 -16.16 12.30
N ALA A 220 8.26 -15.48 11.71
CA ALA A 220 9.61 -16.01 11.52
C ALA A 220 10.39 -16.05 12.84
N ASP A 221 10.23 -15.04 13.69
CA ASP A 221 10.85 -14.99 15.03
C ASP A 221 10.26 -16.06 15.97
N ASP A 222 8.95 -16.30 15.90
CA ASP A 222 8.28 -17.40 16.61
C ASP A 222 8.80 -18.77 16.15
N ALA A 223 9.01 -18.94 14.84
CA ALA A 223 9.59 -20.16 14.29
C ALA A 223 11.06 -20.36 14.73
N ALA A 224 11.85 -19.30 14.77
CA ALA A 224 13.23 -19.34 15.27
C ALA A 224 13.28 -19.70 16.76
N SER A 225 12.39 -19.12 17.57
CA SER A 225 12.24 -19.44 18.99
C SER A 225 11.87 -20.90 19.21
N SER A 226 10.90 -21.41 18.44
CA SER A 226 10.49 -22.82 18.46
C SER A 226 11.64 -23.76 18.07
N ALA A 227 12.48 -23.39 17.10
CA ALA A 227 13.66 -24.16 16.73
C ALA A 227 14.72 -24.19 17.84
N ALA A 228 14.91 -23.07 18.55
CA ALA A 228 15.80 -23.01 19.72
C ALA A 228 15.29 -23.89 20.87
N ASP A 229 13.99 -23.90 21.14
CA ASP A 229 13.37 -24.79 22.15
C ASP A 229 13.53 -26.27 21.80
N ALA A 230 13.38 -26.62 20.51
CA ALA A 230 13.65 -27.97 20.04
C ALA A 230 15.14 -28.37 20.22
N ALA A 231 16.07 -27.44 20.02
CA ALA A 231 17.50 -27.69 20.27
C ALA A 231 17.78 -27.93 21.76
N ARG A 232 17.26 -27.07 22.65
CA ARG A 232 17.37 -27.25 24.12
C ARG A 232 16.79 -28.59 24.58
N SER A 233 15.67 -29.01 23.98
CA SER A 233 15.03 -30.30 24.28
C SER A 233 15.91 -31.49 23.86
N ARG A 234 16.62 -31.39 22.72
CA ARG A 234 17.59 -32.42 22.30
C ARG A 234 18.78 -32.50 23.25
N ASP A 235 19.35 -31.37 23.64
CA ASP A 235 20.48 -31.33 24.56
C ASP A 235 20.10 -31.91 25.93
N ALA A 236 18.90 -31.60 26.42
CA ALA A 236 18.35 -32.19 27.65
C ALA A 236 18.19 -33.72 27.53
N ALA A 237 17.71 -34.22 26.39
CA ALA A 237 17.59 -35.66 26.14
C ALA A 237 18.97 -36.34 26.10
N SER A 238 19.97 -35.73 25.46
CA SER A 238 21.35 -36.23 25.48
C SER A 238 21.94 -36.25 26.90
N GLY A 239 21.69 -35.21 27.71
CA GLY A 239 22.07 -35.17 29.11
C GLY A 239 21.42 -36.28 29.95
N ALA A 240 20.14 -36.58 29.69
CA ALA A 240 19.45 -37.70 30.34
C ALA A 240 20.06 -39.07 29.95
N GLY A 241 20.51 -39.22 28.70
CA GLY A 241 21.26 -40.41 28.26
C GLY A 241 22.58 -40.59 29.04
N ALA A 242 23.38 -39.52 29.14
CA ALA A 242 24.62 -39.55 29.92
C ALA A 242 24.38 -39.86 31.41
N ALA A 243 23.31 -39.32 32.01
CA ALA A 243 22.94 -39.62 33.39
C ALA A 243 22.57 -41.10 33.59
N ARG A 244 21.88 -41.71 32.61
CA ARG A 244 21.58 -43.13 32.61
C ARG A 244 22.85 -43.98 32.53
N ASP A 245 23.76 -43.67 31.61
CA ASP A 245 25.02 -44.41 31.46
C ASP A 245 25.88 -44.33 32.74
N ALA A 246 25.90 -43.18 33.41
CA ALA A 246 26.56 -43.01 34.69
C ALA A 246 25.91 -43.84 35.82
N ALA A 247 24.59 -43.96 35.82
CA ALA A 247 23.86 -44.80 36.76
C ALA A 247 24.15 -46.31 36.52
N GLU A 248 24.20 -46.74 35.25
CA GLU A 248 24.58 -48.12 34.89
C GLU A 248 26.01 -48.45 35.33
N GLN A 249 26.97 -47.54 35.13
CA GLN A 249 28.34 -47.69 35.65
C GLN A 249 28.39 -47.76 37.18
N SER A 250 27.63 -46.89 37.86
CA SER A 250 27.56 -46.89 39.33
C SER A 250 26.99 -48.21 39.88
N ALA A 251 26.01 -48.78 39.20
CA ALA A 251 25.46 -50.10 39.53
C ALA A 251 26.49 -51.22 39.35
N GLY A 252 27.30 -51.16 38.29
CA GLY A 252 28.42 -52.08 38.08
C GLY A 252 29.46 -52.01 39.19
N LEU A 253 29.93 -50.81 39.54
CA LEU A 253 30.88 -50.62 40.64
C LEU A 253 30.34 -51.11 42.00
N ALA A 254 29.04 -50.94 42.25
CA ALA A 254 28.40 -51.47 43.44
C ALA A 254 28.36 -53.00 43.46
N ALA A 255 28.15 -53.65 42.31
CA ALA A 255 28.21 -55.09 42.17
C ALA A 255 29.64 -55.62 42.41
N ASP A 256 30.64 -55.00 41.80
CA ASP A 256 32.06 -55.34 42.01
C ASP A 256 32.47 -55.21 43.48
N SER A 257 32.01 -54.14 44.14
CA SER A 257 32.23 -53.91 45.57
C SER A 257 31.58 -54.99 46.45
N ALA A 258 30.37 -55.45 46.08
CA ALA A 258 29.69 -56.52 46.78
C ALA A 258 30.43 -57.86 46.62
N GLU A 259 30.97 -58.15 45.43
CA GLU A 259 31.79 -59.34 45.17
C GLU A 259 33.11 -59.30 45.96
N ALA A 260 33.78 -58.15 46.01
CA ALA A 260 34.98 -57.97 46.84
C ALA A 260 34.71 -58.15 48.34
N ALA A 261 33.56 -57.65 48.82
CA ALA A 261 33.14 -57.85 50.21
C ALA A 261 32.84 -59.33 50.50
N ALA A 262 32.20 -60.05 49.58
CA ALA A 262 31.97 -61.49 49.70
C ALA A 262 33.29 -62.27 49.75
N GLY A 263 34.25 -61.95 48.87
CA GLY A 263 35.59 -62.55 48.89
C GLY A 263 36.33 -62.30 50.21
N SER A 264 36.23 -61.08 50.75
CA SER A 264 36.80 -60.74 52.05
C SER A 264 36.18 -61.55 53.20
N ALA A 265 34.86 -61.76 53.17
CA ALA A 265 34.17 -62.59 54.15
C ALA A 265 34.61 -64.06 54.07
N THR A 266 34.81 -64.60 52.87
CA THR A 266 35.36 -65.96 52.68
C THR A 266 36.79 -66.07 53.22
N ALA A 267 37.65 -65.08 52.98
CA ALA A 267 39.02 -65.07 53.51
C ALA A 267 39.05 -64.99 55.05
N ALA A 268 38.15 -64.21 55.65
CA ALA A 268 38.00 -64.13 57.09
C ALA A 268 37.54 -65.47 57.70
N ALA A 269 36.60 -66.16 57.05
CA ALA A 269 36.17 -67.50 57.47
C ALA A 269 37.33 -68.51 57.45
N GLY A 270 38.11 -68.55 56.37
CA GLY A 270 39.29 -69.44 56.30
C GLY A 270 40.35 -69.11 57.36
N SER A 271 40.52 -67.83 57.71
CA SER A 271 41.42 -67.43 58.79
C SER A 271 40.94 -67.90 60.16
N ALA A 272 39.62 -67.92 60.38
CA ALA A 272 39.02 -68.45 61.61
C ALA A 272 39.21 -69.97 61.73
N ASP A 273 39.06 -70.71 60.62
CA ASP A 273 39.32 -72.15 60.58
C ASP A 273 40.79 -72.46 60.94
N LEU A 274 41.75 -71.75 60.33
CA LEU A 274 43.17 -71.88 60.66
C LEU A 274 43.48 -71.57 62.12
N ALA A 275 42.82 -70.57 62.72
CA ALA A 275 42.98 -70.26 64.12
C ALA A 275 42.43 -71.37 65.04
N SER A 276 41.32 -72.01 64.64
CA SER A 276 40.76 -73.17 65.34
C SER A 276 41.69 -74.39 65.28
N ASP A 277 42.27 -74.65 64.11
CA ASP A 277 43.26 -75.72 63.93
C ASP A 277 44.50 -75.46 64.81
N ALA A 278 45.03 -74.23 64.80
CA ALA A 278 46.17 -73.84 65.62
C ALA A 278 45.88 -73.98 67.13
N ALA A 279 44.66 -73.65 67.59
CA ALA A 279 44.26 -73.85 68.97
C ALA A 279 44.20 -75.35 69.35
N THR A 280 43.74 -76.19 68.42
CA THR A 280 43.73 -77.65 68.60
C THR A 280 45.15 -78.21 68.70
N ASP A 281 46.05 -77.77 67.83
CA ASP A 281 47.46 -78.16 67.83
C ASP A 281 48.17 -77.71 69.12
N ALA A 282 47.87 -76.51 69.61
CA ALA A 282 48.39 -75.99 70.87
C ALA A 282 47.91 -76.83 72.07
N GLY A 283 46.65 -77.25 72.09
CA GLY A 283 46.11 -78.16 73.10
C GLY A 283 46.83 -79.50 73.09
N ALA A 284 46.98 -80.12 71.92
CA ALA A 284 47.71 -81.37 71.77
C ALA A 284 49.20 -81.25 72.16
N ALA A 285 49.81 -80.08 71.96
CA ALA A 285 51.17 -79.79 72.41
C ALA A 285 51.25 -79.67 73.94
N ALA A 286 50.26 -79.05 74.58
CA ALA A 286 50.16 -78.96 76.03
C ALA A 286 50.01 -80.37 76.67
N ASP A 287 49.12 -81.21 76.14
CA ASP A 287 48.95 -82.60 76.60
C ASP A 287 50.26 -83.41 76.51
N ARG A 288 51.00 -83.24 75.40
CA ARG A 288 52.31 -83.87 75.22
C ARG A 288 53.34 -83.38 76.23
N ALA A 289 53.31 -82.09 76.58
CA ALA A 289 54.21 -81.52 77.58
C ALA A 289 53.89 -82.03 78.99
N GLU A 290 52.60 -82.16 79.34
CA GLU A 290 52.15 -82.73 80.62
C GLU A 290 52.60 -84.20 80.75
N ALA A 291 52.37 -85.02 79.71
CA ALA A 291 52.84 -86.41 79.70
C ALA A 291 54.37 -86.54 79.85
N ALA A 292 55.13 -85.62 79.24
CA ALA A 292 56.58 -85.58 79.39
C ALA A 292 57.02 -85.17 80.81
N ALA A 293 56.29 -84.25 81.45
CA ALA A 293 56.52 -83.86 82.84
C ALA A 293 56.25 -85.03 83.79
N ASP A 294 55.12 -85.73 83.64
CA ASP A 294 54.78 -86.94 84.43
C ASP A 294 55.85 -88.04 84.28
N ALA A 295 56.35 -88.26 83.06
CA ALA A 295 57.43 -89.21 82.80
C ALA A 295 58.75 -88.80 83.49
N SER A 296 58.99 -87.50 83.66
CA SER A 296 60.15 -86.99 84.39
C SER A 296 60.02 -87.13 85.91
N GLU A 297 58.81 -86.98 86.46
CA GLU A 297 58.52 -87.21 87.89
C GLU A 297 58.58 -88.68 88.29
N GLN A 298 58.33 -89.60 87.35
CA GLN A 298 58.50 -91.05 87.57
C GLN A 298 59.97 -91.49 87.73
N GLY A 299 60.93 -90.55 87.64
CA GLY A 299 62.35 -90.78 87.88
C GLY A 299 63.02 -91.51 86.72
N ALA A 300 63.96 -90.83 86.06
CA ALA A 300 64.88 -91.51 85.14
C ALA A 300 65.59 -92.66 85.89
N PRO A 301 65.78 -93.84 85.27
CA PRO A 301 66.63 -94.87 85.85
C PRO A 301 68.00 -94.26 86.17
N ALA A 302 68.53 -94.57 87.36
CA ALA A 302 69.78 -93.99 87.86
C ALA A 302 70.92 -94.26 86.86
N GLY A 303 71.28 -93.23 86.08
CA GLY A 303 72.22 -93.33 84.96
C GLY A 303 71.87 -92.45 83.75
N GLY A 304 70.60 -92.01 83.62
CA GLY A 304 70.13 -91.27 82.46
C GLY A 304 69.83 -92.16 81.26
N TRP A 305 69.07 -91.65 80.29
CA TRP A 305 68.75 -92.34 79.03
C TRP A 305 69.96 -92.28 78.10
N THR A 306 70.45 -93.43 77.65
CA THR A 306 71.51 -93.55 76.64
C THR A 306 70.91 -93.45 75.23
N GLU A 307 71.73 -93.20 74.20
CA GLU A 307 71.26 -93.09 72.81
C GLU A 307 70.48 -94.34 72.36
N THR A 308 70.85 -95.51 72.86
CA THR A 308 70.18 -96.79 72.65
C THR A 308 68.77 -96.88 73.23
N ASP A 309 68.42 -96.01 74.17
CA ASP A 309 67.13 -96.01 74.85
C ASP A 309 66.10 -95.07 74.16
N LEU A 310 66.52 -94.37 73.11
CA LEU A 310 65.66 -93.49 72.30
C LEU A 310 64.97 -94.27 71.16
N SER A 311 63.72 -93.88 70.86
CA SER A 311 62.98 -94.47 69.74
C SER A 311 63.70 -94.21 68.40
N THR A 312 63.54 -95.12 67.44
CA THR A 312 64.24 -95.06 66.14
C THR A 312 63.99 -93.73 65.40
N SER A 313 62.78 -93.17 65.48
CA SER A 313 62.48 -91.84 64.92
C SER A 313 63.27 -90.72 65.60
N VAL A 314 63.40 -90.76 66.93
CA VAL A 314 64.11 -89.71 67.69
C VAL A 314 65.61 -89.75 67.40
N ARG A 315 66.22 -90.94 67.32
CA ARG A 315 67.62 -91.08 66.89
C ARG A 315 67.85 -90.56 65.48
N THR A 316 66.92 -90.84 64.56
CA THR A 316 67.01 -90.38 63.17
C THR A 316 66.90 -88.85 63.09
N SER A 317 66.04 -88.23 63.88
CA SER A 317 65.89 -86.77 63.95
C SER A 317 67.11 -86.09 64.59
N LEU A 318 67.71 -86.68 65.62
CA LEU A 318 68.89 -86.13 66.30
C LEU A 318 70.11 -86.15 65.37
N ALA A 319 70.34 -87.24 64.63
CA ALA A 319 71.38 -87.32 63.61
C ALA A 319 71.18 -86.30 62.46
N ARG A 320 69.93 -85.96 62.14
CA ARG A 320 69.59 -84.96 61.11
C ARG A 320 69.80 -83.52 61.60
N ALA A 321 69.52 -83.26 62.87
CA ALA A 321 69.75 -81.96 63.50
C ALA A 321 71.24 -81.68 63.70
N ASP A 322 72.02 -82.69 64.11
CA ASP A 322 73.48 -82.60 64.28
C ASP A 322 74.20 -82.31 62.95
N GLY A 323 73.69 -82.87 61.83
CA GLY A 323 74.19 -82.56 60.49
C GLY A 323 73.74 -81.21 59.91
N ALA A 324 72.65 -80.62 60.41
CA ALA A 324 72.07 -79.37 59.87
C ALA A 324 72.64 -78.10 60.53
N LEU A 325 73.22 -78.21 61.73
CA LEU A 325 73.81 -77.08 62.47
C LEU A 325 75.18 -76.63 61.92
N VAL A 326 75.81 -77.41 61.05
CA VAL A 326 77.11 -77.08 60.45
C VAL A 326 77.02 -76.05 59.32
N ASP A 327 75.82 -75.78 58.76
CA ASP A 327 75.68 -75.01 57.51
C ASP A 327 74.60 -73.89 57.51
N ALA A 328 74.12 -73.44 58.67
CA ALA A 328 73.14 -72.34 58.73
C ALA A 328 73.83 -70.95 58.81
N PRO A 329 73.64 -70.04 57.82
CA PRO A 329 74.17 -68.67 57.90
C PRO A 329 73.39 -67.82 58.90
N ALA A 330 74.10 -66.93 59.61
CA ALA A 330 73.56 -66.14 60.72
C ALA A 330 72.56 -65.02 60.34
N THR A 331 72.32 -64.75 59.05
CA THR A 331 71.30 -63.81 58.57
C THR A 331 70.75 -64.21 57.20
N VAL A 332 69.44 -64.01 56.99
CA VAL A 332 68.76 -64.24 55.71
C VAL A 332 68.78 -62.96 54.89
N THR A 333 69.48 -62.98 53.75
CA THR A 333 69.43 -61.93 52.73
C THR A 333 68.80 -62.48 51.46
N LEU A 334 68.33 -61.60 50.55
CA LEU A 334 67.78 -61.99 49.24
C LEU A 334 68.74 -62.89 48.43
N THR A 335 70.05 -62.74 48.63
CA THR A 335 71.09 -63.56 47.98
C THR A 335 71.15 -64.99 48.51
N ASN A 336 70.65 -65.24 49.73
CA ASN A 336 70.71 -66.53 50.41
C ASN A 336 69.36 -67.28 50.40
N LEU A 337 68.33 -66.69 49.79
CA LEU A 337 67.07 -67.38 49.50
C LEU A 337 67.24 -68.25 48.25
N ALA A 338 66.51 -69.37 48.20
CA ALA A 338 66.50 -70.22 47.03
C ALA A 338 66.09 -69.40 45.78
N PRO A 339 66.69 -69.67 44.60
CA PRO A 339 66.50 -68.86 43.40
C PRO A 339 65.03 -68.67 43.02
N GLU A 340 64.19 -69.66 43.31
CA GLU A 340 62.75 -69.62 42.99
C GLU A 340 62.00 -68.59 43.86
N VAL A 341 62.41 -68.43 45.13
CA VAL A 341 61.77 -67.51 46.08
C VAL A 341 62.19 -66.07 45.82
N SER A 342 63.46 -65.84 45.47
CA SER A 342 63.94 -64.50 45.08
C SER A 342 63.29 -64.00 43.79
N ALA A 343 63.07 -64.88 42.81
CA ALA A 343 62.43 -64.54 41.54
C ALA A 343 60.94 -64.19 41.72
N ALA A 344 60.22 -64.95 42.55
CA ALA A 344 58.81 -64.69 42.84
C ALA A 344 58.60 -63.35 43.56
N PHE A 345 59.47 -63.00 44.51
CA PHE A 345 59.37 -61.73 45.24
C PHE A 345 59.67 -60.50 44.35
N GLY A 346 60.64 -60.63 43.42
CA GLY A 346 60.94 -59.57 42.45
C GLY A 346 59.81 -59.31 41.45
N GLN A 347 59.14 -60.38 40.96
CA GLN A 347 58.02 -60.25 40.03
C GLN A 347 56.79 -59.57 40.65
N VAL A 348 56.47 -59.88 41.91
CA VAL A 348 55.32 -59.28 42.61
C VAL A 348 55.48 -57.76 42.80
N ILE A 349 56.71 -57.30 43.03
CA ILE A 349 57.01 -55.87 43.17
C ILE A 349 56.97 -55.16 41.80
N ASP A 350 57.49 -55.77 40.73
CA ASP A 350 57.51 -55.17 39.39
C ASP A 350 56.11 -55.02 38.77
N ASP A 351 55.26 -56.05 38.89
CA ASP A 351 53.90 -56.02 38.29
C ASP A 351 52.98 -55.01 39.00
N SER A 352 53.19 -54.81 40.31
CA SER A 352 52.41 -53.85 41.12
C SER A 352 52.78 -52.39 40.84
N ILE A 353 54.01 -52.14 40.37
CA ILE A 353 54.56 -50.79 40.15
C ILE A 353 54.43 -50.34 38.69
N ARG A 354 54.47 -51.26 37.71
CA ARG A 354 54.40 -50.92 36.26
C ARG A 354 53.14 -50.18 35.82
N THR A 355 52.07 -50.19 36.61
CA THR A 355 50.80 -49.51 36.30
C THR A 355 50.60 -48.19 37.07
N LYS A 356 51.59 -47.76 37.86
CA LYS A 356 51.55 -46.52 38.64
C LYS A 356 52.40 -45.44 37.96
N ALA A 357 52.14 -44.18 38.32
CA ALA A 357 52.97 -43.06 37.87
C ALA A 357 54.29 -43.03 38.66
N ASP A 358 55.38 -42.67 37.98
CA ASP A 358 56.70 -42.56 38.56
C ASP A 358 56.86 -41.23 39.28
N LEU A 359 57.58 -41.26 40.41
CA LEU A 359 58.01 -40.06 41.10
C LEU A 359 59.43 -39.70 40.65
N GLY A 360 59.62 -38.43 40.28
CA GLY A 360 60.93 -37.85 40.02
C GLY A 360 61.79 -37.73 41.28
N PRO A 361 63.03 -37.22 41.14
CA PRO A 361 64.03 -37.15 42.22
C PRO A 361 63.58 -36.41 43.49
N ASN A 362 62.53 -35.59 43.38
CA ASN A 362 61.99 -34.77 44.47
C ASN A 362 60.64 -35.30 45.00
N GLY A 363 60.24 -36.53 44.65
CA GLY A 363 58.95 -37.11 45.08
C GLY A 363 57.73 -36.53 44.35
N GLN A 364 57.93 -35.87 43.21
CA GLN A 364 56.88 -35.27 42.39
C GLN A 364 56.59 -36.12 41.15
N LEU A 365 55.35 -36.07 40.65
CA LEU A 365 54.99 -36.72 39.39
C LEU A 365 55.80 -36.13 38.23
N ILE A 366 56.32 -36.99 37.35
CA ILE A 366 57.06 -36.56 36.17
C ILE A 366 56.08 -35.92 35.17
N THR A 367 56.36 -34.69 34.74
CA THR A 367 55.44 -33.89 33.90
C THR A 367 55.10 -34.56 32.56
N SER A 368 55.97 -35.40 32.01
CA SER A 368 55.71 -36.18 30.81
C SER A 368 54.67 -37.29 30.98
N GLN A 369 54.34 -37.67 32.22
CA GLN A 369 53.31 -38.65 32.57
C GLN A 369 51.96 -38.01 32.85
N ILE A 370 51.87 -36.67 32.87
CA ILE A 370 50.61 -35.93 33.00
C ILE A 370 50.02 -35.79 31.60
N PRO A 371 48.87 -36.43 31.29
CA PRO A 371 48.17 -36.21 30.03
C PRO A 371 47.78 -34.72 29.91
N ALA A 372 47.77 -34.18 28.69
CA ALA A 372 47.32 -32.81 28.44
C ALA A 372 45.81 -32.66 28.71
N LEU A 373 45.44 -32.54 29.98
CA LEU A 373 44.09 -32.22 30.43
C LEU A 373 44.12 -30.82 31.00
N ALA A 374 43.21 -29.95 30.53
CA ALA A 374 43.09 -28.58 31.01
C ALA A 374 42.63 -28.57 32.48
N ILE A 375 43.56 -28.36 33.40
CA ILE A 375 43.29 -28.17 34.83
C ILE A 375 42.99 -26.69 35.05
N THR A 376 41.79 -26.25 34.68
CA THR A 376 41.31 -24.92 35.09
C THR A 376 39.97 -25.12 35.79
N SER A 377 40.01 -25.16 37.11
CA SER A 377 38.84 -25.06 37.98
C SER A 377 38.24 -23.66 37.81
N ARG A 378 37.00 -23.58 37.33
CA ARG A 378 36.30 -22.30 37.14
C ARG A 378 35.36 -22.01 38.31
N ARG A 379 35.52 -20.85 38.95
CA ARG A 379 34.69 -20.38 40.07
C ARG A 379 33.94 -19.12 39.65
N LYS A 380 32.62 -19.09 39.88
CA LYS A 380 31.78 -17.91 39.62
C LYS A 380 31.53 -17.18 40.93
N VAL A 381 31.62 -15.86 40.92
CA VAL A 381 31.45 -14.97 42.07
C VAL A 381 30.62 -13.75 41.65
N GLU A 382 29.91 -13.12 42.58
CA GLU A 382 29.00 -12.01 42.27
C GLU A 382 29.71 -10.64 42.20
N ASN A 383 30.86 -10.50 42.86
CA ASN A 383 31.59 -9.23 42.97
C ASN A 383 33.09 -9.45 43.27
N ARG A 384 33.88 -8.37 43.22
CA ARG A 384 35.33 -8.41 43.53
C ARG A 384 35.62 -8.93 44.95
N ALA A 385 34.82 -8.59 45.95
CA ALA A 385 35.10 -9.00 47.34
C ALA A 385 35.00 -10.51 47.51
N GLU A 386 34.06 -11.15 46.80
CA GLU A 386 33.95 -12.61 46.74
C GLU A 386 35.07 -13.26 45.93
N LEU A 387 35.56 -12.61 44.87
CA LEU A 387 36.73 -13.08 44.10
C LEU A 387 37.98 -13.21 44.99
N LEU A 388 38.26 -12.17 45.77
CA LEU A 388 39.42 -12.12 46.68
C LEU A 388 39.27 -13.04 47.91
N GLY A 389 38.06 -13.54 48.17
CA GLY A 389 37.77 -14.51 49.22
C GLY A 389 37.89 -15.97 48.78
N LEU A 390 38.23 -16.24 47.52
CA LEU A 390 38.40 -17.60 47.01
C LEU A 390 39.68 -18.24 47.54
N ASP A 391 39.58 -19.49 47.98
CA ASP A 391 40.73 -20.38 48.18
C ASP A 391 41.20 -20.89 46.82
N ALA A 392 41.94 -20.04 46.10
CA ALA A 392 42.41 -20.26 44.73
C ALA A 392 43.94 -20.45 44.69
N GLN A 393 44.41 -21.26 43.74
CA GLN A 393 45.83 -21.47 43.47
C GLN A 393 46.23 -20.87 42.12
N GLU A 394 47.52 -20.59 41.92
CA GLU A 394 48.04 -20.06 40.65
C GLU A 394 47.53 -20.89 39.46
N GLY A 395 46.92 -20.20 38.48
CA GLY A 395 46.28 -20.81 37.32
C GLY A 395 44.76 -21.05 37.43
N ASP A 396 44.16 -20.89 38.62
CA ASP A 396 42.70 -20.96 38.78
C ASP A 396 41.99 -19.76 38.11
N VAL A 397 40.76 -20.00 37.66
CA VAL A 397 39.96 -18.99 36.94
C VAL A 397 38.75 -18.57 37.77
N GLY A 398 38.69 -17.28 38.09
CA GLY A 398 37.55 -16.62 38.72
C GLY A 398 36.73 -15.83 37.70
N ILE A 399 35.40 -15.89 37.78
CA ILE A 399 34.48 -15.20 36.86
C ILE A 399 33.56 -14.31 37.68
N ILE A 400 33.68 -13.00 37.53
CA ILE A 400 32.76 -12.02 38.12
C ILE A 400 31.54 -11.90 37.20
N GLN A 401 30.35 -12.16 37.74
CA GLN A 401 29.08 -12.13 36.98
C GLN A 401 28.61 -10.71 36.63
N SER A 402 27.60 -10.61 35.76
CA SER A 402 27.09 -9.34 35.24
C SER A 402 26.56 -8.40 36.33
N GLY A 403 26.91 -7.11 36.27
CA GLY A 403 26.38 -6.08 37.16
C GLY A 403 27.40 -5.43 38.11
N ASP A 404 28.64 -5.92 38.11
CA ASP A 404 29.78 -5.33 38.82
C ASP A 404 30.69 -4.56 37.83
N PRO A 405 31.25 -3.38 38.18
CA PRO A 405 32.20 -2.66 37.33
C PRO A 405 33.45 -3.47 36.94
N ASP A 406 33.78 -4.52 37.69
CA ASP A 406 34.90 -5.42 37.45
C ASP A 406 34.47 -6.72 36.72
N GLN A 407 33.33 -6.74 36.04
CA GLN A 407 32.85 -7.89 35.28
C GLN A 407 33.94 -8.43 34.32
N GLY A 408 34.26 -9.72 34.43
CA GLY A 408 35.31 -10.32 33.61
C GLY A 408 35.70 -11.73 34.05
N SER A 409 36.46 -12.41 33.20
CA SER A 409 37.14 -13.66 33.54
C SER A 409 38.59 -13.36 33.92
N TYR A 410 39.01 -13.78 35.10
CA TYR A 410 40.33 -13.51 35.65
C TYR A 410 41.07 -14.82 35.91
N MET A 411 42.35 -14.85 35.61
CA MET A 411 43.25 -15.95 35.95
C MET A 411 44.19 -15.48 37.06
N LEU A 412 44.32 -16.27 38.12
CA LEU A 412 45.27 -15.97 39.19
C LEU A 412 46.70 -16.23 38.68
N GLY A 413 47.52 -15.19 38.69
CA GLY A 413 48.96 -15.25 38.39
C GLY A 413 49.80 -15.55 39.65
N PRO A 414 51.13 -15.37 39.57
CA PRO A 414 52.00 -15.53 40.73
C PRO A 414 51.73 -14.43 41.76
N GLY A 415 51.09 -14.75 42.88
CA GLY A 415 50.76 -13.78 43.93
C GLY A 415 49.78 -14.31 44.98
N ASP A 416 49.40 -13.44 45.92
CA ASP A 416 48.39 -13.75 46.94
C ASP A 416 46.98 -13.64 46.30
N PRO A 417 46.11 -14.66 46.43
CA PRO A 417 44.73 -14.63 45.91
C PRO A 417 43.89 -13.48 46.47
N THR A 418 44.25 -12.95 47.64
CA THR A 418 43.55 -11.85 48.30
C THR A 418 43.90 -10.47 47.74
N ASP A 419 44.93 -10.38 46.88
CA ASP A 419 45.32 -9.15 46.17
C ASP A 419 44.77 -9.18 44.73
N PHE A 420 43.94 -8.20 44.39
CA PHE A 420 43.38 -8.06 43.04
C PHE A 420 44.47 -7.88 41.97
N ALA A 421 45.63 -7.32 42.32
CA ALA A 421 46.74 -7.17 41.38
C ALA A 421 47.34 -8.52 40.92
N SER A 422 47.12 -9.59 41.69
CA SER A 422 47.52 -10.95 41.33
C SER A 422 46.61 -11.57 40.24
N TRP A 423 45.44 -10.98 39.99
CA TRP A 423 44.45 -11.49 39.04
C TRP A 423 44.58 -10.82 37.67
N ALA A 424 44.93 -11.61 36.65
CA ALA A 424 45.07 -11.14 35.28
C ALA A 424 43.73 -11.28 34.52
N LEU A 425 43.23 -10.18 33.96
CA LEU A 425 42.01 -10.18 33.14
C LEU A 425 42.26 -10.91 31.81
N LEU A 426 41.44 -11.92 31.52
CA LEU A 426 41.39 -12.60 30.23
C LEU A 426 40.45 -11.83 29.30
N VAL A 427 41.03 -10.96 28.49
CA VAL A 427 40.30 -10.09 27.55
C VAL A 427 39.69 -10.94 26.42
N ALA A 428 38.37 -10.91 26.27
CA ALA A 428 37.68 -11.43 25.09
C ALA A 428 37.74 -10.40 23.93
N PRO A 429 37.72 -10.82 22.66
CA PRO A 429 37.64 -9.89 21.54
C PRO A 429 36.34 -9.06 21.63
N GLU A 430 36.45 -7.75 21.47
CA GLU A 430 35.30 -6.84 21.41
C GLU A 430 34.38 -7.22 20.24
N ASP A 431 33.07 -7.21 20.50
CA ASP A 431 32.00 -7.59 19.57
C ASP A 431 32.07 -6.86 18.20
N ALA A 432 31.39 -7.43 17.20
CA ALA A 432 31.48 -7.12 15.77
C ALA A 432 31.22 -5.65 15.34
N VAL A 433 30.76 -4.77 16.23
CA VAL A 433 30.53 -3.35 15.95
C VAL A 433 31.49 -2.52 16.79
N GLN A 434 32.59 -2.07 16.18
CA GLN A 434 33.59 -1.27 16.87
C GLN A 434 33.17 0.18 17.10
N SER A 435 32.29 0.74 16.27
CA SER A 435 31.74 2.10 16.45
C SER A 435 30.51 2.33 15.58
N VAL A 436 29.67 3.29 15.96
CA VAL A 436 28.58 3.84 15.12
C VAL A 436 28.82 5.34 14.98
N ASN A 437 29.06 5.80 13.76
CA ASN A 437 29.43 7.19 13.47
C ASN A 437 30.59 7.73 14.34
N GLY A 438 31.58 6.89 14.66
CA GLY A 438 32.74 7.26 15.48
C GLY A 438 32.49 7.29 17.00
N GLN A 439 31.27 7.02 17.46
CA GLN A 439 30.95 6.86 18.89
C GLN A 439 31.18 5.41 19.34
N VAL A 440 31.71 5.26 20.56
CA VAL A 440 31.95 3.98 21.25
C VAL A 440 31.38 4.04 22.67
N GLY A 441 30.87 2.92 23.20
CA GLY A 441 30.20 2.87 24.52
C GLY A 441 28.70 3.18 24.45
N PRO A 442 28.08 3.81 25.46
CA PRO A 442 26.66 4.20 25.40
C PRO A 442 26.47 5.29 24.33
N VAL A 443 25.98 4.87 23.16
CA VAL A 443 25.79 5.72 21.99
C VAL A 443 24.53 6.55 22.14
N ASN A 444 24.66 7.88 22.08
CA ASN A 444 23.54 8.81 22.08
C ASN A 444 23.57 9.60 20.78
N LEU A 445 22.75 9.18 19.81
CA LEU A 445 22.73 9.75 18.47
C LEU A 445 21.81 10.97 18.40
N GLY A 446 22.32 12.06 17.84
CA GLY A 446 21.54 13.18 17.33
C GLY A 446 21.14 13.00 15.86
N ALA A 447 20.28 13.88 15.35
CA ALA A 447 19.82 13.84 13.97
C ALA A 447 20.99 13.92 12.95
N ASP A 448 21.99 14.76 13.26
CA ASP A 448 23.18 14.93 12.43
C ASP A 448 24.05 13.65 12.34
N ASP A 449 24.01 12.78 13.36
CA ASP A 449 24.84 11.58 13.40
C ASP A 449 24.41 10.51 12.38
N VAL A 450 23.19 10.63 11.85
CA VAL A 450 22.59 9.66 10.92
C VAL A 450 22.05 10.31 9.65
N GLY A 451 22.35 11.60 9.43
CA GLY A 451 21.82 12.36 8.30
C GLY A 451 20.31 12.56 8.34
N ALA A 452 19.70 12.47 9.52
CA ALA A 452 18.29 12.77 9.74
C ALA A 452 18.09 14.28 9.94
N ALA A 453 16.88 14.77 9.65
CA ALA A 453 16.52 16.14 9.96
C ALA A 453 16.21 16.30 11.45
N HIS A 454 16.54 17.47 12.02
CA HIS A 454 16.23 17.79 13.42
C HIS A 454 14.72 17.81 13.68
N ALA A 455 14.28 17.49 14.91
CA ALA A 455 12.86 17.52 15.27
C ALA A 455 12.20 18.90 15.07
N THR A 456 13.01 19.97 15.02
CA THR A 456 12.59 21.28 14.55
C THR A 456 13.58 21.76 13.50
N HIS A 457 13.12 21.87 12.27
CA HIS A 457 13.87 22.45 11.15
C HIS A 457 12.91 23.20 10.22
N GLY A 458 13.45 24.12 9.43
CA GLY A 458 12.69 24.77 8.36
C GLY A 458 12.84 23.99 7.06
N HIS A 459 11.83 24.05 6.22
CA HIS A 459 11.91 23.59 4.84
C HIS A 459 11.95 24.80 3.91
N ALA A 460 13.03 24.96 3.15
CA ALA A 460 13.07 25.80 1.98
C ALA A 460 12.44 25.06 0.78
N ILE A 461 11.96 25.81 -0.21
CA ILE A 461 11.35 25.20 -1.41
C ILE A 461 12.34 24.30 -2.18
N GLY A 462 13.65 24.57 -2.04
CA GLY A 462 14.72 23.78 -2.64
C GLY A 462 15.05 22.49 -1.88
N ASP A 463 14.47 22.29 -0.69
CA ASP A 463 14.66 21.05 0.07
C ASP A 463 13.81 19.89 -0.47
N VAL A 464 12.85 20.20 -1.35
CA VAL A 464 11.99 19.23 -2.02
C VAL A 464 12.26 19.31 -3.52
N ASP A 465 12.94 18.30 -4.05
CA ASP A 465 13.28 18.24 -5.46
C ASP A 465 12.02 18.33 -6.34
N GLY A 466 12.03 19.23 -7.32
CA GLY A 466 10.90 19.49 -8.22
C GLY A 466 9.75 20.33 -7.65
N LEU A 467 9.75 20.75 -6.38
CA LEU A 467 8.67 21.56 -5.80
C LEU A 467 8.59 22.96 -6.44
N GLN A 468 9.73 23.56 -6.75
CA GLN A 468 9.77 24.87 -7.41
C GLN A 468 9.22 24.82 -8.83
N ASP A 469 9.52 23.76 -9.58
CA ASP A 469 8.99 23.55 -10.93
C ASP A 469 7.50 23.22 -10.91
N ALA A 470 7.05 22.42 -9.95
CA ALA A 470 5.62 22.13 -9.75
C ALA A 470 4.83 23.40 -9.41
N LEU A 471 5.38 24.29 -8.57
CA LEU A 471 4.75 25.57 -8.25
C LEU A 471 4.75 26.52 -9.45
N ALA A 472 5.86 26.60 -10.18
CA ALA A 472 5.97 27.41 -11.40
C ALA A 472 4.99 26.92 -12.49
N ALA A 473 4.80 25.60 -12.64
CA ALA A 473 3.85 25.01 -13.57
C ALA A 473 2.38 25.25 -13.16
N ARG A 474 2.11 25.46 -11.86
CA ARG A 474 0.78 25.80 -11.33
C ARG A 474 0.47 27.29 -11.41
N MET A 475 1.45 28.16 -11.66
CA MET A 475 1.20 29.57 -11.97
C MET A 475 0.80 29.70 -13.46
N PRO A 476 -0.46 30.07 -13.78
CA PRO A 476 -0.83 30.33 -15.15
C PRO A 476 -0.02 31.51 -15.69
N ALA A 477 0.49 31.38 -16.92
CA ALA A 477 1.32 32.40 -17.61
C ALA A 477 0.67 33.80 -17.69
N ALA A 478 -0.60 33.96 -17.32
CA ALA A 478 -1.32 35.23 -17.26
C ALA A 478 -0.98 36.09 -16.01
N VAL A 479 -0.33 35.58 -14.97
CA VAL A 479 -0.03 36.38 -13.75
C VAL A 479 1.35 37.07 -13.82
N VAL A 480 2.24 36.65 -14.73
CA VAL A 480 3.61 37.20 -14.81
C VAL A 480 3.68 38.50 -15.62
N ASP A 481 2.67 38.85 -16.42
CA ASP A 481 2.65 40.11 -17.20
C ASP A 481 1.91 41.27 -16.49
N ALA A 482 1.48 41.06 -15.23
CA ALA A 482 0.77 42.07 -14.43
C ALA A 482 1.43 42.38 -13.08
N LEU A 483 2.61 41.83 -12.78
CA LEU A 483 3.40 42.26 -11.62
C LEU A 483 4.34 43.40 -12.04
N PRO A 484 4.08 44.66 -11.64
CA PRO A 484 5.05 45.72 -11.85
C PRO A 484 6.35 45.38 -11.12
N ALA A 485 7.49 45.63 -11.77
CA ALA A 485 8.83 45.33 -11.27
C ALA A 485 9.26 46.13 -10.02
N ASP A 486 8.33 46.69 -9.26
CA ASP A 486 8.61 47.50 -8.08
C ASP A 486 7.63 47.15 -6.93
N PRO A 487 8.11 46.52 -5.84
CA PRO A 487 7.29 46.17 -4.68
C PRO A 487 6.86 47.39 -3.82
N ALA A 488 7.16 48.63 -4.23
CA ALA A 488 6.82 49.83 -3.44
C ALA A 488 5.46 50.48 -3.78
N ALA A 489 4.72 50.03 -4.80
CA ALA A 489 3.43 50.62 -5.15
C ALA A 489 2.26 49.79 -4.58
N GLY A 490 1.75 50.19 -3.41
CA GLY A 490 0.52 49.63 -2.84
C GLY A 490 -0.68 49.90 -3.75
N VAL A 491 -1.20 48.85 -4.39
CA VAL A 491 -2.44 48.90 -5.18
C VAL A 491 -3.57 48.27 -4.36
N LEU A 492 -4.53 49.12 -3.99
CA LEU A 492 -5.76 48.77 -3.30
C LEU A 492 -6.72 48.10 -4.31
N TYR A 493 -6.93 46.79 -4.19
CA TYR A 493 -7.96 46.08 -4.95
C TYR A 493 -9.29 46.12 -4.18
N LEU A 494 -10.32 46.73 -4.78
CA LEU A 494 -11.71 46.60 -4.36
C LEU A 494 -12.23 45.24 -4.83
N ILE A 495 -12.52 44.36 -3.87
CA ILE A 495 -13.25 43.11 -4.10
C ILE A 495 -14.74 43.46 -4.05
N PRO A 496 -15.54 43.19 -5.10
CA PRO A 496 -16.99 43.25 -4.99
C PRO A 496 -17.46 42.09 -4.12
N GLU A 497 -18.18 42.41 -3.04
CA GLU A 497 -18.85 41.42 -2.19
C GLU A 497 -19.81 40.56 -3.02
N VAL A 498 -19.74 39.24 -2.81
CA VAL A 498 -20.79 38.27 -3.15
C VAL A 498 -21.51 37.89 -1.87
#